data_AF-A0A7X5WUU4-F1
#
_entry.id   AF-A0A7X5WUU4-F1
#
_cell.length_a   1.000
_cell.length_b   1.000
_cell.length_c   1.000
_cell.angle_alpha   90.00
_cell.angle_beta   90.00
_cell.angle_gamma   90.00
#
_symmetry.space_group_name_H-M   'P 1'
#
loop_
_entity.id
_entity.type
_entity.pdbx_description
1 polymer ?
#
loop_
_entity_poly.entity_id
_entity_poly.type
_entity_poly.pdbx_seq_one_letter_code
_entity_poly.pdbx_strand_id
1 'polypeptide(L)'
;MTGARRHDQDGLRDRVVSGAAWHEFCDALKAAGDLVVARSESDLDRAEGFRFLSRLTRGGLASFVEGGDTRFPIITPMPDNVKIGSDNPDAAY
;
A
#
# COMPACT_ATOMS: atom_id res chain seq x y z
N MET A 1 24.01 -9.51 20.56
CA MET A 1 23.11 -9.42 19.38
C MET A 1 22.07 -8.29 19.44
N THR A 2 22.07 -7.42 20.47
CA THR A 2 21.01 -6.42 20.70
C THR A 2 21.30 -5.02 20.14
N GLY A 3 22.56 -4.74 19.74
CA GLY A 3 22.98 -3.43 19.23
C GLY A 3 22.64 -3.19 17.75
N ALA A 4 22.81 -4.19 16.90
CA ALA A 4 22.54 -4.07 15.45
C ALA A 4 21.05 -3.83 15.13
N ARG A 5 20.14 -4.54 15.83
CA ARG A 5 18.69 -4.33 15.71
C ARG A 5 18.24 -2.93 16.17
N ARG A 6 18.97 -2.33 17.12
CA ARG A 6 18.63 -1.01 17.66
C ARG A 6 19.06 0.10 16.69
N HIS A 7 20.26 -0.01 16.11
CA HIS A 7 20.73 0.89 15.06
C HIS A 7 19.85 0.87 13.80
N ASP A 8 19.36 -0.29 13.39
CA ASP A 8 18.42 -0.42 12.26
C ASP A 8 17.07 0.28 12.55
N GLN A 9 16.54 0.10 13.76
CA GLN A 9 15.32 0.80 14.19
C GLN A 9 15.49 2.31 14.31
N ASP A 10 16.66 2.78 14.78
CA ASP A 10 16.97 4.20 14.84
C ASP A 10 17.04 4.82 13.42
N GLY A 11 17.66 4.10 12.46
CA GLY A 11 17.68 4.51 11.06
C GLY A 11 16.29 4.55 10.41
N LEU A 12 15.42 3.57 10.69
CA LEU A 12 14.04 3.56 10.22
C LEU A 12 13.23 4.72 10.81
N ARG A 13 13.39 4.99 12.11
CA ARG A 13 12.74 6.11 12.79
C ARG A 13 13.14 7.45 12.17
N ASP A 14 14.43 7.66 11.93
CA ASP A 14 14.92 8.91 11.35
C ASP A 14 14.36 9.14 9.94
N ARG A 15 14.21 8.09 9.13
CA ARG A 15 13.59 8.18 7.80
C ARG A 15 12.11 8.56 7.85
N VAL A 16 11.37 8.09 8.87
CA VAL A 16 9.97 8.49 9.06
C VAL A 16 9.88 9.95 9.53
N VAL A 17 10.64 10.31 10.57
CA VAL A 17 10.58 11.66 11.17
C VAL A 17 11.08 12.75 10.22
N SER A 18 12.09 12.45 9.40
CA SER A 18 12.60 13.38 8.38
C SER A 18 11.68 13.53 7.16
N GLY A 19 10.67 12.67 7.01
CA GLY A 19 9.80 12.63 5.83
C GLY A 19 10.37 11.87 4.63
N ALA A 20 11.61 11.36 4.70
CA ALA A 20 12.21 10.59 3.62
C ALA A 20 11.34 9.37 3.22
N ALA A 21 10.81 8.64 4.21
CA ALA A 21 9.93 7.50 3.96
C ALA A 21 8.62 7.90 3.23
N TRP A 22 8.10 9.09 3.51
CA TRP A 22 6.91 9.61 2.83
C TRP A 22 7.18 9.94 1.36
N HIS A 23 8.32 10.58 1.09
CA HIS A 23 8.74 10.89 -0.28
C HIS A 23 8.96 9.61 -1.09
N GLU A 24 9.66 8.62 -0.52
CA GLU A 24 9.86 7.33 -1.19
C GLU A 24 8.55 6.59 -1.45
N PHE A 25 7.60 6.62 -0.52
CA PHE A 25 6.26 6.06 -0.73
C PHE A 25 5.55 6.73 -1.91
N CYS A 26 5.57 8.06 -1.97
CA CYS A 26 4.96 8.81 -3.08
C CYS A 26 5.66 8.51 -4.42
N ASP A 27 6.98 8.37 -4.42
CA ASP A 27 7.75 8.02 -5.62
C ASP A 27 7.44 6.60 -6.09
N ALA A 28 7.26 5.65 -5.17
CA ALA A 28 6.81 4.30 -5.51
C ALA A 28 5.39 4.30 -6.09
N LEU A 29 4.47 5.09 -5.53
CA LEU A 29 3.11 5.25 -6.10
C LEU A 29 3.14 5.87 -7.49
N LYS A 30 3.99 6.88 -7.71
CA LYS A 30 4.19 7.50 -9.03
C LYS A 30 4.69 6.47 -10.05
N ALA A 31 5.72 5.70 -9.69
CA ALA A 31 6.25 4.63 -10.55
C ALA A 31 5.20 3.54 -10.85
N ALA A 32 4.33 3.21 -9.89
CA ALA A 32 3.20 2.31 -10.13
C ALA A 32 2.19 2.90 -11.14
N GLY A 33 2.00 4.22 -11.15
CA GLY A 33 1.22 4.92 -12.16
C GLY A 33 1.78 4.75 -13.58
N ASP A 34 3.11 4.75 -13.73
CA ASP A 34 3.75 4.51 -15.03
C ASP A 34 3.44 3.09 -15.57
N LEU A 35 3.31 2.11 -14.69
CA LEU A 35 2.90 0.75 -15.09
C LEU A 35 1.47 0.71 -15.64
N VAL A 36 0.55 1.51 -15.08
CA VAL A 36 -0.82 1.63 -15.63
C VAL A 36 -0.72 2.13 -17.07
N VAL A 37 0.01 3.23 -17.30
CA VAL A 37 0.16 3.82 -18.65
C VAL A 37 0.77 2.81 -19.62
N ALA A 38 1.81 2.09 -19.21
CA ALA A 38 2.55 1.16 -20.04
C ALA A 38 1.79 -0.13 -20.39
N ARG A 39 0.78 -0.51 -19.60
CA ARG A 39 0.11 -1.81 -19.72
C ARG A 39 -1.36 -1.75 -20.12
N SER A 40 -2.00 -0.58 -20.05
CA SER A 40 -3.39 -0.43 -20.50
C SER A 40 -3.53 -0.57 -22.02
N GLU A 41 -4.52 -1.33 -22.44
CA GLU A 41 -4.82 -1.59 -23.86
C GLU A 41 -5.82 -0.59 -24.45
N SER A 42 -6.55 0.12 -23.59
CA SER A 42 -7.53 1.14 -23.97
C SER A 42 -7.56 2.33 -22.99
N ASP A 43 -8.24 3.41 -23.38
CA ASP A 43 -8.47 4.58 -22.51
C ASP A 43 -9.30 4.20 -21.26
N LEU A 44 -10.26 3.29 -21.43
CA LEU A 44 -11.05 2.77 -20.31
C LEU A 44 -10.16 2.00 -19.33
N ASP A 45 -9.31 1.10 -19.81
CA ASP A 45 -8.39 0.33 -18.96
C ASP A 45 -7.41 1.26 -18.22
N ARG A 46 -6.99 2.35 -18.86
CA ARG A 46 -6.10 3.34 -18.23
C ARG A 46 -6.80 4.09 -17.12
N ALA A 47 -8.01 4.59 -17.36
CA ALA A 47 -8.81 5.25 -16.34
C ALA A 47 -9.10 4.31 -15.15
N GLU A 48 -9.47 3.06 -15.45
CA GLU A 48 -9.77 2.04 -14.46
C GLU A 48 -8.52 1.58 -13.69
N GLY A 49 -7.36 1.51 -14.35
CA GLY A 49 -6.09 1.19 -13.72
C GLY A 49 -5.67 2.22 -12.67
N PHE A 50 -5.86 3.51 -12.94
CA PHE A 50 -5.60 4.55 -11.94
C PHE A 50 -6.59 4.50 -10.77
N ARG A 51 -7.87 4.24 -11.06
CA ARG A 51 -8.89 4.03 -10.01
C ARG A 51 -8.52 2.82 -9.15
N PHE A 52 -8.07 1.74 -9.77
CA PHE A 52 -7.57 0.54 -9.10
C PHE A 52 -6.37 0.83 -8.21
N LEU A 53 -5.37 1.56 -8.71
CA LEU A 53 -4.20 1.96 -7.91
C LEU A 53 -4.62 2.74 -6.65
N SER A 54 -5.54 3.71 -6.77
CA SER A 54 -6.03 4.47 -5.61
C SER A 54 -6.72 3.59 -4.55
N ARG A 55 -7.44 2.55 -4.99
CA ARG A 55 -8.11 1.58 -4.10
C ARG A 55 -7.08 0.73 -3.38
N LEU A 56 -6.07 0.22 -4.09
CA LEU A 56 -4.96 -0.51 -3.49
C LEU A 56 -4.19 0.33 -2.47
N THR A 57 -3.93 1.60 -2.78
CA THR A 57 -3.28 2.52 -1.82
C THR A 57 -4.09 2.65 -0.54
N ARG A 58 -5.41 2.88 -0.63
CA ARG A 58 -6.29 2.92 0.54
C ARG A 58 -6.26 1.61 1.32
N GLY A 59 -6.35 0.47 0.64
CA GLY A 59 -6.29 -0.86 1.25
C GLY A 59 -4.99 -1.08 2.01
N GLY A 60 -3.85 -0.78 1.38
CA GLY A 60 -2.53 -0.90 2.01
C GLY A 60 -2.36 -0.01 3.24
N LEU A 61 -2.81 1.24 3.19
CA LEU A 61 -2.76 2.13 4.37
C LEU A 61 -3.62 1.58 5.52
N ALA A 62 -4.85 1.14 5.23
CA ALA A 62 -5.71 0.54 6.24
C ALA A 62 -5.08 -0.71 6.88
N SER A 63 -4.52 -1.62 6.08
CA SER A 63 -3.96 -2.88 6.59
C SER A 63 -2.61 -2.72 7.30
N PHE A 64 -1.69 -1.91 6.74
CA PHE A 64 -0.30 -1.86 7.22
C PHE A 64 0.01 -0.69 8.14
N VAL A 65 -0.74 0.41 8.06
CA VAL A 65 -0.53 1.59 8.92
C VAL A 65 -1.51 1.55 10.08
N GLU A 66 -2.81 1.42 9.80
CA GLU A 66 -3.84 1.45 10.85
C GLU A 66 -4.00 0.08 11.56
N GLY A 67 -4.02 -1.01 10.79
CA GLY A 67 -4.18 -2.38 11.29
C GLY A 67 -2.87 -3.15 11.54
N GLY A 68 -1.72 -2.49 11.45
CA GLY A 68 -0.41 -3.14 11.38
C GLY A 68 0.21 -3.58 12.73
N ASP A 69 -0.39 -3.25 13.88
CA ASP A 69 0.20 -3.62 15.18
C ASP A 69 -0.03 -5.09 15.52
N THR A 70 1.05 -5.88 15.42
CA THR A 70 1.04 -7.33 15.70
C THR A 70 0.70 -7.68 17.15
N ARG A 71 0.78 -6.73 18.08
CA ARG A 71 0.41 -6.93 19.49
C ARG A 71 -1.07 -6.69 19.74
N PHE A 72 -1.75 -5.97 18.85
CA PHE A 72 -3.17 -5.65 18.93
C PHE A 72 -3.87 -5.99 17.60
N PRO A 73 -3.91 -7.28 17.23
CA PRO A 73 -4.45 -7.69 15.95
C PRO A 73 -5.95 -7.39 15.87
N ILE A 74 -6.38 -6.91 14.71
CA ILE A 74 -7.78 -6.69 14.37
C ILE A 74 -8.14 -7.50 13.12
N ILE A 75 -9.36 -8.03 13.09
CA ILE A 75 -9.93 -8.62 11.87
C ILE A 75 -10.92 -7.59 11.33
N THR A 76 -10.67 -7.11 10.12
CA THR A 76 -11.50 -6.13 9.43
C THR A 76 -11.89 -6.68 8.06
N PRO A 77 -13.09 -6.35 7.56
CA PRO A 77 -13.42 -6.69 6.19
C PRO A 77 -12.46 -5.98 5.22
N MET A 78 -12.36 -6.50 4.01
CA MET A 78 -11.66 -5.84 2.91
C MET A 78 -12.23 -4.43 2.73
N PRO A 79 -11.38 -3.38 2.66
CA PRO A 79 -11.86 -2.02 2.49
C PRO A 79 -12.70 -1.87 1.22
N ASP A 80 -13.71 -1.01 1.30
CA ASP A 80 -14.71 -0.85 0.24
C ASP A 80 -14.07 -0.70 -1.15
N ASN A 81 -14.60 -1.43 -2.13
CA ASN A 81 -14.19 -1.44 -3.52
C ASN A 81 -12.70 -1.79 -3.79
N VAL A 82 -11.95 -2.30 -2.81
CA VAL A 82 -10.62 -2.86 -3.05
C VAL A 82 -10.79 -4.26 -3.65
N LYS A 83 -10.17 -4.46 -4.81
CA LYS A 83 -10.16 -5.73 -5.54
C LYS A 83 -8.71 -6.15 -5.71
N ILE A 84 -8.39 -7.42 -5.51
CA ILE A 84 -7.01 -7.91 -5.59
C ILE A 84 -7.00 -9.28 -6.24
N GLY A 85 -6.41 -9.39 -7.43
CA GLY A 85 -6.10 -10.68 -8.04
C GLY A 85 -7.30 -11.59 -8.27
N SER A 86 -8.34 -11.08 -8.96
CA SER A 86 -9.57 -11.84 -9.24
C SER A 86 -10.29 -12.28 -7.96
N ASP A 87 -10.61 -11.31 -7.11
CA ASP A 87 -11.38 -11.48 -5.88
C ASP A 87 -12.71 -12.20 -6.13
N ASN A 88 -13.05 -13.17 -5.28
CA ASN A 88 -14.30 -13.91 -5.38
C ASN A 88 -15.48 -12.99 -5.05
N PRO A 89 -16.40 -12.71 -5.99
CA PRO A 89 -17.53 -11.81 -5.75
C PRO A 89 -18.53 -12.36 -4.72
N ASP A 90 -18.49 -13.65 -4.42
CA ASP A 90 -19.40 -14.31 -3.47
C ASP A 90 -18.86 -14.33 -2.04
N ALA A 91 -17.61 -13.91 -1.82
CA ALA A 91 -16.96 -13.97 -0.52
C ALA A 91 -17.00 -12.63 0.22
N ALA A 92 -17.30 -12.69 1.51
CA ALA A 92 -17.10 -11.58 2.44
C ALA A 92 -15.68 -11.69 3.04
N TYR A 93 -14.75 -10.95 2.45
CA TYR A 93 -13.38 -10.80 2.94
C TYR A 93 -13.30 -9.68 3.99
#